data_AF-A0A9E4B5P4-F1
#
_entry.id   AF-A0A9E4B5P4-F1
#
_cell.length_a   1.000
_cell.length_b   1.000
_cell.length_c   1.000
_cell.angle_alpha   90.00
_cell.angle_beta   90.00
_cell.angle_gamma   90.00
#
_symmetry.space_group_name_H-M   'P 1'
#
loop_
_entity.id
_entity.type
_entity.pdbx_description
1 polymer ?
#
loop_
_entity_poly.entity_id
_entity_poly.type
_entity_poly.pdbx_seq_one_letter_code
_entity_poly.pdbx_strand_id
1 'polypeptide(L)'
;MLEVFYGATDGEKWNDNTNWLTDEPLGDWYGVSTDAQGNVLALDLGDNALTGSIPAELGNLESLSSLLLHGNSGLTGPLPNDLTGTPLHTFHWYDTGLCAPTDAAFQAWLDSIRDEQGAGDCS
;
A
#
# COMPACT_ATOMS: atom_id res chain seq x y z
N MET A 1 -3.50 -11.81 3.91
CA MET A 1 -3.32 -10.77 2.88
C MET A 1 -2.94 -9.46 3.56
N LEU A 2 -3.83 -8.84 4.35
CA LEU A 2 -3.46 -7.69 5.18
C LEU A 2 -2.60 -8.06 6.41
N GLU A 3 -2.74 -9.27 6.97
CA GLU A 3 -1.86 -9.75 8.05
C GLU A 3 -0.37 -9.80 7.65
N VAL A 4 -0.09 -10.16 6.39
CA VAL A 4 1.28 -10.16 5.85
C VAL A 4 1.79 -8.73 5.72
N PHE A 5 0.94 -7.82 5.25
CA PHE A 5 1.26 -6.39 5.21
C PHE A 5 1.58 -5.83 6.60
N TYR A 6 0.74 -6.13 7.59
CA TYR A 6 0.97 -5.76 8.98
C TYR A 6 2.31 -6.27 9.51
N GLY A 7 2.62 -7.57 9.32
CA GLY A 7 3.88 -8.15 9.77
C GLY A 7 5.10 -7.61 9.02
N ALA A 8 5.01 -7.45 7.70
CA ALA A 8 6.10 -6.99 6.85
C ALA A 8 6.47 -5.52 7.10
N THR A 9 5.54 -4.73 7.63
CA THR A 9 5.74 -3.31 7.87
C THR A 9 5.80 -2.89 9.33
N ASP A 10 6.08 -3.86 10.22
CA ASP A 10 6.27 -3.66 11.66
C ASP A 10 5.01 -3.07 12.35
N GLY A 11 3.86 -3.68 12.04
CA GLY A 11 2.52 -3.29 12.50
C GLY A 11 2.36 -2.99 13.98
N GLU A 12 3.13 -3.65 14.83
CA GLU A 12 3.11 -3.42 16.28
C GLU A 12 3.67 -2.05 16.68
N LYS A 13 4.41 -1.39 15.78
CA LYS A 13 5.04 -0.07 16.00
C LYS A 13 4.39 1.07 15.22
N TRP A 14 3.34 0.79 14.46
CA TRP A 14 2.59 1.86 13.80
C TRP A 14 2.02 2.84 14.82
N ASN A 15 1.78 4.08 14.40
CA ASN A 15 1.18 5.09 15.27
C ASN A 15 -0.27 4.74 15.61
N ASP A 16 -1.01 4.24 14.62
CA ASP A 16 -2.37 3.73 14.76
C ASP A 16 -2.51 2.41 13.97
N ASN A 17 -2.76 1.34 14.71
CA ASN A 17 -3.07 0.02 14.19
C ASN A 17 -4.41 -0.49 14.73
N THR A 18 -5.34 0.43 15.03
CA THR A 18 -6.63 0.08 15.63
C THR A 18 -7.33 -1.01 14.80
N ASN A 19 -7.74 -2.07 15.50
CA ASN A 19 -8.41 -3.27 14.98
C ASN A 19 -7.60 -4.15 14.02
N TRP A 20 -6.34 -3.84 13.72
CA TRP A 20 -5.50 -4.76 12.96
C TRP A 20 -5.27 -6.06 13.77
N LEU A 21 -5.41 -7.21 13.08
CA LEU A 21 -5.33 -8.55 13.66
C LEU A 21 -6.42 -8.90 14.69
N THR A 22 -7.54 -8.19 14.69
CA THR A 22 -8.73 -8.55 15.48
C THR A 22 -9.79 -9.22 14.61
N ASP A 23 -10.87 -9.68 15.25
CA ASP A 23 -12.05 -10.23 14.56
C ASP A 23 -13.06 -9.15 14.13
N GLU A 24 -12.71 -7.86 14.29
CA GLU A 24 -13.58 -6.76 13.85
C GLU A 24 -13.68 -6.73 12.31
N PRO A 25 -14.81 -6.27 11.74
CA PRO A 25 -14.97 -6.12 10.30
C PRO A 25 -13.83 -5.28 9.68
N LEU A 26 -13.35 -5.67 8.49
CA LEU A 26 -12.24 -4.96 7.83
C LEU A 26 -12.47 -3.47 7.63
N GLY A 27 -13.71 -3.03 7.41
CA GLY A 27 -14.04 -1.61 7.27
C GLY A 27 -13.92 -0.80 8.57
N ASP A 28 -13.76 -1.48 9.72
CA ASP A 28 -13.52 -0.86 11.02
C ASP A 28 -12.01 -0.83 11.36
N TRP A 29 -11.14 -1.39 10.51
CA TRP A 29 -9.70 -1.34 10.70
C TRP A 29 -9.15 0.03 10.33
N TYR A 30 -8.22 0.54 11.14
CA TYR A 30 -7.61 1.84 10.87
C TYR A 30 -7.01 1.87 9.46
N GLY A 31 -7.38 2.89 8.71
CA GLY A 31 -6.89 3.09 7.34
C GLY A 31 -7.53 2.18 6.29
N VAL A 32 -8.44 1.27 6.64
CA VAL A 32 -9.05 0.34 5.67
C VAL A 32 -10.47 0.81 5.33
N SER A 33 -10.75 0.97 4.03
CA SER A 33 -12.11 1.14 3.53
C SER A 33 -12.52 -0.05 2.68
N THR A 34 -13.76 -0.50 2.81
CA THR A 34 -14.31 -1.63 2.06
C THR A 34 -15.55 -1.26 1.25
N ASP A 35 -15.85 -2.06 0.23
CA ASP A 35 -17.14 -2.02 -0.45
C ASP A 35 -18.23 -2.73 0.35
N ALA A 36 -19.46 -2.72 -0.16
CA ALA A 36 -20.60 -3.40 0.48
C ALA A 36 -20.48 -4.94 0.50
N GLN A 37 -19.51 -5.51 -0.20
CA GLN A 37 -19.21 -6.95 -0.21
C GLN A 37 -18.03 -7.30 0.72
N GLY A 38 -17.39 -6.29 1.34
CA GLY A 38 -16.25 -6.47 2.23
C GLY A 38 -14.89 -6.52 1.52
N ASN A 39 -14.83 -6.22 0.21
CA ASN A 39 -13.54 -6.13 -0.49
C ASN A 39 -12.86 -4.80 -0.14
N VAL A 40 -11.53 -4.83 0.05
CA VAL A 40 -10.75 -3.63 0.36
C VAL A 40 -10.71 -2.71 -0.87
N LEU A 41 -11.22 -1.49 -0.70
CA LEU A 41 -11.24 -0.45 -1.72
C LEU A 41 -10.09 0.55 -1.55
N ALA A 42 -9.71 0.85 -0.31
CA ALA A 42 -8.66 1.79 -0.01
C ALA A 42 -7.86 1.38 1.22
N LEU A 43 -6.57 1.66 1.18
CA LEU A 43 -5.65 1.65 2.31
C LEU A 43 -5.05 3.04 2.47
N ASP A 44 -5.36 3.70 3.58
CA ASP A 44 -4.80 5.00 3.98
C ASP A 44 -4.00 4.83 5.27
N LEU A 45 -2.67 4.73 5.10
CA LEU A 45 -1.72 4.53 6.18
C LEU A 45 -0.59 5.56 6.09
N GLY A 46 -0.90 6.74 5.55
CA GLY A 46 0.03 7.87 5.51
C GLY A 46 0.49 8.28 6.92
N ASP A 47 1.75 8.69 7.04
CA ASP A 47 2.35 9.18 8.30
C ASP A 47 2.18 8.22 9.50
N ASN A 48 2.11 6.91 9.25
CA ASN A 48 1.78 5.92 10.27
C ASN A 48 2.99 5.13 10.80
N ALA A 49 4.20 5.64 10.55
CA ALA A 49 5.47 5.06 10.99
C ALA A 49 5.74 3.62 10.48
N LEU A 50 5.22 3.27 9.31
CA LEU A 50 5.51 1.99 8.66
C LEU A 50 7.01 1.89 8.35
N THR A 51 7.56 0.68 8.50
CA THR A 51 8.96 0.37 8.17
C THR A 51 9.05 -0.84 7.25
N GLY A 52 10.24 -1.19 6.75
CA GLY A 52 10.42 -2.44 6.00
C GLY A 52 10.05 -2.29 4.52
N SER A 53 9.44 -3.32 3.93
CA SER A 53 9.15 -3.39 2.48
C SER A 53 7.68 -3.67 2.20
N ILE A 54 7.18 -3.26 1.05
CA ILE A 54 5.81 -3.55 0.62
C ILE A 54 5.72 -5.00 0.11
N PRO A 55 4.88 -5.86 0.71
CA PRO A 55 4.72 -7.24 0.28
C PRO A 55 3.91 -7.36 -1.01
N ALA A 56 4.24 -8.38 -1.82
CA ALA A 56 3.61 -8.69 -3.10
C ALA A 56 2.11 -9.01 -2.98
N GLU A 57 1.69 -9.50 -1.80
CA GLU A 57 0.32 -9.91 -1.53
C GLU A 57 -0.71 -8.78 -1.63
N LEU A 58 -0.29 -7.51 -1.59
CA LEU A 58 -1.17 -6.38 -1.91
C LEU A 58 -1.70 -6.44 -3.35
N GLY A 59 -0.94 -7.07 -4.27
CA GLY A 59 -1.35 -7.30 -5.65
C GLY A 59 -2.62 -8.15 -5.80
N ASN A 60 -2.98 -8.92 -4.76
CA ASN A 60 -4.17 -9.77 -4.75
C ASN A 60 -5.45 -9.02 -4.34
N LEU A 61 -5.35 -7.73 -3.97
CA LEU A 61 -6.51 -6.91 -3.63
C LEU A 61 -7.14 -6.36 -4.93
N GLU A 62 -7.94 -7.20 -5.60
CA GLU A 62 -8.51 -6.90 -6.93
C GLU A 62 -9.46 -5.69 -6.96
N SER A 63 -9.94 -5.22 -5.79
CA SER A 63 -10.77 -4.02 -5.67
C SER A 63 -10.01 -2.79 -5.16
N LEU A 64 -8.70 -2.90 -4.88
CA LEU A 64 -7.91 -1.82 -4.30
C LEU A 64 -7.74 -0.68 -5.32
N SER A 65 -8.39 0.44 -5.01
CA SER A 65 -8.46 1.62 -5.88
C SER A 65 -7.63 2.80 -5.37
N SER A 66 -7.30 2.81 -4.07
CA SER A 66 -6.50 3.86 -3.44
C SER A 66 -5.50 3.27 -2.46
N LEU A 67 -4.22 3.64 -2.59
CA LEU A 67 -3.15 3.24 -1.68
C LEU A 67 -2.35 4.48 -1.26
N LEU A 68 -2.42 4.85 0.02
CA LEU A 68 -1.72 6.01 0.57
C LEU A 68 -0.72 5.53 1.62
N LEU A 69 0.56 5.64 1.29
CA LEU A 69 1.71 5.21 2.11
C LEU A 69 2.70 6.34 2.37
N HIS A 70 2.35 7.57 1.99
CA HIS A 70 3.23 8.73 2.08
C HIS A 70 3.69 9.02 3.51
N GLY A 71 4.83 9.68 3.67
CA GLY A 71 5.34 10.09 4.99
C GLY A 71 5.90 8.94 5.86
N ASN A 72 5.87 7.71 5.35
CA ASN A 72 6.47 6.55 6.02
C ASN A 72 7.94 6.38 5.59
N SER A 73 8.81 7.25 6.09
CA SER A 73 10.25 7.27 5.76
C SER A 73 11.00 5.96 6.06
N GLY A 74 10.43 5.09 6.89
CA GLY A 74 10.98 3.77 7.21
C GLY A 74 10.70 2.69 6.16
N LEU A 75 9.75 2.91 5.25
CA LEU A 75 9.50 2.03 4.11
C LEU A 75 10.64 2.16 3.11
N THR A 76 11.16 1.04 2.63
CA THR A 76 12.34 0.97 1.77
C THR A 76 12.25 -0.15 0.73
N GLY A 77 13.03 -0.01 -0.33
CA GLY A 77 13.17 -1.05 -1.36
C GLY A 77 12.19 -0.91 -2.52
N PRO A 78 12.23 -1.85 -3.48
CA PRO A 78 11.40 -1.77 -4.67
C PRO A 78 9.93 -2.00 -4.34
N LEU A 79 9.05 -1.26 -5.01
CA LEU A 79 7.64 -1.61 -5.09
C LEU A 79 7.49 -2.99 -5.76
N PRO A 80 6.62 -3.88 -5.25
CA PRO A 80 6.44 -5.20 -5.86
C PRO A 80 5.67 -5.09 -7.18
N ASN A 81 6.14 -5.82 -8.20
CA ASN A 81 5.50 -5.87 -9.52
C ASN A 81 4.05 -6.36 -9.48
N ASP A 82 3.70 -7.13 -8.45
CA ASP A 82 2.35 -7.63 -8.21
C ASP A 82 1.32 -6.50 -8.02
N LEU A 83 1.73 -5.28 -7.64
CA LEU A 83 0.83 -4.12 -7.59
C LEU A 83 0.17 -3.84 -8.95
N THR A 84 0.78 -4.25 -10.06
CA THR A 84 0.19 -4.14 -11.40
C THR A 84 -1.13 -4.90 -11.56
N GLY A 85 -1.44 -5.84 -10.65
CA GLY A 85 -2.72 -6.56 -10.59
C GLY A 85 -3.87 -5.77 -9.95
N THR A 86 -3.60 -4.60 -9.37
CA THR A 86 -4.60 -3.78 -8.69
C THR A 86 -5.16 -2.67 -9.59
N PRO A 87 -6.46 -2.33 -9.49
CA PRO A 87 -7.06 -1.24 -10.25
C PRO A 87 -6.83 0.13 -9.58
N LEU A 88 -5.59 0.44 -9.21
CA LEU A 88 -5.27 1.70 -8.53
C LEU A 88 -5.61 2.91 -9.41
N HIS A 89 -6.32 3.86 -8.81
CA HIS A 89 -6.60 5.18 -9.35
C HIS A 89 -5.84 6.27 -8.62
N THR A 90 -5.53 6.03 -7.34
CA THR A 90 -4.76 6.93 -6.47
C THR A 90 -3.64 6.14 -5.80
N PHE A 91 -2.41 6.62 -5.93
CA PHE A 91 -1.26 6.00 -5.29
C PHE A 91 -0.26 7.07 -4.82
N HIS A 92 -0.20 7.28 -3.51
CA HIS A 92 0.70 8.25 -2.89
C HIS A 92 1.74 7.52 -2.04
N TRP A 93 3.00 7.61 -2.42
CA TRP A 93 4.12 6.92 -1.78
C TRP A 93 5.38 7.80 -1.71
N TYR A 94 5.21 9.10 -1.89
CA TYR A 94 6.24 10.12 -1.64
C TYR A 94 6.64 10.16 -0.16
N ASP A 95 7.79 10.76 0.15
CA ASP A 95 8.37 10.78 1.51
C ASP A 95 8.57 9.38 2.13
N THR A 96 8.88 8.40 1.27
CA THR A 96 9.33 7.06 1.65
C THR A 96 10.71 6.78 1.05
N GLY A 97 11.36 5.70 1.47
CA GLY A 97 12.55 5.15 0.81
C GLY A 97 12.22 4.07 -0.22
N LEU A 98 10.96 3.98 -0.65
CA LEU A 98 10.54 3.08 -1.71
C LEU A 98 11.05 3.59 -3.06
N CYS A 99 11.12 2.71 -4.04
CA CYS A 99 11.49 3.06 -5.40
C CYS A 99 10.69 2.23 -6.41
N ALA A 100 10.42 2.79 -7.59
CA ALA A 100 9.69 2.08 -8.64
C ALA A 100 10.62 1.16 -9.47
N PRO A 101 10.22 -0.10 -9.73
CA PRO A 101 10.87 -0.94 -10.74
C PRO A 101 10.99 -0.24 -12.10
N THR A 102 12.14 -0.39 -12.75
CA THR A 102 12.46 0.31 -14.01
C THR A 102 11.96 -0.42 -15.27
N ASP A 103 11.32 -1.58 -15.12
CA ASP A 103 10.81 -2.31 -16.29
C ASP A 103 9.60 -1.61 -16.91
N ALA A 104 9.50 -1.73 -18.24
CA ALA A 104 8.52 -0.98 -19.02
C ALA A 104 7.07 -1.32 -18.68
N ALA A 105 6.79 -2.53 -18.18
CA ALA A 105 5.44 -2.93 -17.83
C ALA A 105 4.99 -2.23 -16.54
N PHE A 106 5.87 -2.23 -15.52
CA PHE A 106 5.59 -1.51 -14.27
C PHE A 106 5.47 -0.01 -14.50
N GLN A 107 6.37 0.59 -15.27
CA GLN A 107 6.31 2.02 -15.58
C GLN A 107 5.04 2.40 -16.35
N ALA A 108 4.63 1.60 -17.34
CA ALA A 108 3.36 1.84 -18.06
C ALA A 108 2.12 1.69 -17.15
N TRP A 109 2.17 0.80 -16.17
CA TRP A 109 1.13 0.69 -15.15
C TRP A 109 1.12 1.92 -14.24
N LEU A 110 2.28 2.35 -13.75
CA LEU A 110 2.41 3.52 -12.89
C LEU A 110 1.89 4.79 -13.59
N ASP A 111 2.26 4.99 -14.86
CA ASP A 111 1.77 6.09 -15.72
C ASP A 111 0.25 6.05 -15.97
N SER A 112 -0.40 4.89 -15.76
CA SER A 112 -1.85 4.75 -15.94
C SER A 112 -2.66 5.18 -14.72
N ILE A 113 -2.03 5.32 -13.55
CA ILE A 113 -2.66 5.74 -12.30
C ILE A 113 -2.98 7.24 -12.39
N ARG A 114 -4.23 7.61 -12.11
CA ARG A 114 -4.73 8.98 -12.36
C ARG A 114 -4.14 10.03 -11.43
N ASP A 115 -3.92 9.65 -10.17
CA ASP A 115 -3.34 10.48 -9.12
C ASP A 115 -2.19 9.70 -8.47
N GLU A 116 -1.03 9.76 -9.12
CA GLU A 116 0.21 9.12 -8.69
C GLU A 116 1.17 10.19 -8.14
N GLN A 117 1.73 9.94 -6.96
CA GLN A 117 2.73 10.80 -6.32
C GLN A 117 3.80 9.94 -5.63
N GLY A 118 4.96 9.79 -6.26
CA GLY A 118 6.02 8.86 -5.86
C GLY A 118 7.42 9.45 -5.70
N ALA A 119 8.36 8.60 -5.25
CA ALA A 119 9.74 8.99 -4.90
C ALA A 119 10.79 8.71 -6.01
N GLY A 120 10.37 8.35 -7.23
CA GLY A 120 11.28 8.05 -8.36
C GLY A 120 11.61 6.55 -8.51
N ASP A 121 12.46 6.20 -9.48
CA ASP A 121 12.78 4.81 -9.81
C ASP A 121 13.97 4.23 -8.99
N CYS A 122 14.16 2.91 -9.03
CA CYS A 122 15.24 2.21 -8.31
C CYS A 122 16.63 2.30 -9.00
N SER A 123 16.98 3.43 -9.62
CA SER A 123 18.23 3.59 -10.39
C SER A 123 19.51 3.79 -9.58
#